data_AF-A0A9J7LMN9-F1
#
_entry.id   AF-A0A9J7LMN9-F1
#
_cell.length_a   1.000
_cell.length_b   1.000
_cell.length_c   1.000
_cell.angle_alpha   90.00
_cell.angle_beta   90.00
_cell.angle_gamma   90.00
#
_symmetry.space_group_name_H-M   'P 1'
#
loop_
_entity.id
_entity.type
_entity.pdbx_description
1 polymer ?
#
loop_
_entity_poly.entity_id
_entity_poly.type
_entity_poly.pdbx_seq_one_letter_code
_entity_poly.pdbx_strand_id
1 'polypeptide(L)'
;MAARIVGWASKSEWIQIYQELYSNDPVQIQHALDRVVAWKSRLDTKMPIAIDCTSSLTAVWLRDSGAHVRGEGGSSAPNSHDLFQLRLAYSMALARFVNLVTDASQDKFYIQPVHVMAKEMALPEWMVSLRHEATHRSLPSLPVLRSGARFALAWLREKYWEPQLQQCGELPGGAAEKGQLDVEEVRQAVVGLLISFEQHQFEILSERSTKKKRSHHTTLLQEVLSNLAALMAGNRETVVACLCRRGFLIPTPEQTTALGLTNYDVFPESDGSELPQIDKKFQDFWKPIFELLHQSNSIPPLLERLVQQLGTYAEEDLEFAVGWIALITTAQNSQDKKSLERLLHKVKVELPWRRLITCCLATPNKHTTPLVHM
;
A
#
# COMPACT_ATOMS: atom_id res chain seq x y z
N MET A 1 13.16 33.13 -2.23
CA MET A 1 12.31 32.18 -2.98
C MET A 1 12.14 32.72 -4.39
N ALA A 2 12.52 31.97 -5.42
CA ALA A 2 12.26 32.36 -6.80
C ALA A 2 10.75 32.22 -7.08
N ALA A 3 10.10 33.24 -7.64
CA ALA A 3 8.70 33.16 -8.03
C ALA A 3 8.55 32.14 -9.17
N ARG A 4 7.75 31.09 -8.95
CA ARG A 4 7.45 30.07 -9.98
C ARG A 4 6.35 30.60 -10.90
N ILE A 5 6.66 30.74 -12.19
CA ILE A 5 5.67 31.11 -13.21
C ILE A 5 4.72 29.92 -13.44
N VAL A 6 3.42 30.18 -13.39
CA VAL A 6 2.35 29.19 -13.57
C VAL A 6 1.32 29.67 -14.60
N GLY A 7 0.56 28.74 -15.18
CA GLY A 7 -0.37 28.99 -16.30
C GLY A 7 -1.82 29.23 -15.86
N TRP A 8 -2.12 28.88 -14.61
CA TRP A 8 -3.41 29.12 -13.95
C TRP A 8 -3.38 30.46 -13.21
N ALA A 9 -4.53 31.12 -13.17
CA ALA A 9 -4.75 32.40 -12.51
C ALA A 9 -4.75 32.27 -10.98
N SER A 10 -5.17 31.12 -10.45
CA SER A 10 -5.24 30.90 -9.01
C SER A 10 -5.02 29.42 -8.64
N LYS A 11 -4.64 29.19 -7.39
CA LYS A 11 -4.51 27.83 -6.85
C LYS A 11 -5.86 27.08 -6.90
N SER A 12 -6.97 27.76 -6.64
CA SER A 12 -8.32 27.18 -6.74
C SER A 12 -8.64 26.72 -8.15
N GLU A 13 -8.23 27.47 -9.19
CA GLU A 13 -8.38 27.03 -10.58
C GLU A 13 -7.59 25.73 -10.81
N TRP A 14 -6.37 25.62 -10.28
CA TRP A 14 -5.57 24.40 -10.42
C TRP A 14 -6.23 23.18 -9.74
N ILE A 15 -6.76 23.35 -8.53
CA ILE A 15 -7.46 22.28 -7.79
C ILE A 15 -8.74 21.87 -8.50
N GLN A 16 -9.51 22.84 -9.00
CA GLN A 16 -10.74 22.57 -9.75
C GLN A 16 -10.44 21.72 -10.99
N ILE A 17 -9.44 22.10 -11.79
CA ILE A 17 -9.06 21.36 -12.99
C ILE A 17 -8.55 19.96 -12.66
N TYR A 18 -7.82 19.81 -11.55
CA TYR A 18 -7.45 18.48 -11.05
C TYR A 18 -8.70 17.63 -10.76
N GLN A 19 -9.66 18.14 -9.99
CA GLN A 19 -10.88 17.41 -9.64
C GLN A 19 -11.71 17.05 -10.89
N GLU A 20 -11.82 17.98 -11.84
CA GLU A 20 -12.56 17.78 -13.08
C GLU A 20 -11.86 16.77 -14.03
N LEU A 21 -10.52 16.76 -14.11
CA LEU A 21 -9.78 15.78 -14.92
C LEU A 21 -9.93 14.33 -14.40
N TYR A 22 -10.09 14.16 -13.09
CA TYR A 22 -10.30 12.85 -12.44
C TYR A 22 -11.77 12.55 -12.13
N SER A 23 -12.69 13.40 -12.59
CA SER A 23 -14.13 13.19 -12.48
C SER A 23 -14.58 12.00 -13.33
N ASN A 24 -15.75 11.46 -13.04
CA ASN A 24 -16.44 10.52 -13.93
C ASN A 24 -17.43 11.20 -14.88
N ASP A 25 -17.61 12.53 -14.76
CA ASP A 25 -18.51 13.32 -15.60
C ASP A 25 -17.80 13.78 -16.90
N PRO A 26 -18.26 13.33 -18.08
CA PRO A 26 -17.71 13.74 -19.38
C PRO A 26 -17.69 15.26 -19.59
N VAL A 27 -18.67 16.00 -19.05
CA VAL A 27 -18.78 17.45 -19.23
C VAL A 27 -17.69 18.18 -18.46
N GLN A 28 -17.44 17.75 -17.22
CA GLN A 28 -16.37 18.29 -16.37
C GLN A 28 -15.00 18.01 -16.97
N ILE A 29 -14.77 16.77 -17.44
CA ILE A 29 -13.51 16.42 -18.10
C ILE A 29 -13.28 17.30 -19.34
N GLN A 30 -14.30 17.49 -20.18
CA GLN A 30 -14.16 18.34 -21.37
C GLN A 30 -13.81 19.79 -21.02
N HIS A 31 -14.50 20.38 -20.03
CA HIS A 31 -14.17 21.72 -19.54
C HIS A 31 -12.72 21.80 -19.03
N ALA A 32 -12.27 20.77 -18.31
CA ALA A 32 -10.92 20.72 -17.80
C ALA A 32 -9.85 20.65 -18.90
N LEU A 33 -10.11 19.86 -19.94
CA LEU A 33 -9.25 19.75 -21.12
C LEU A 33 -9.12 21.10 -21.84
N ASP A 34 -10.23 21.80 -22.05
CA ASP A 34 -10.23 23.12 -22.70
C ASP A 34 -9.41 24.14 -21.88
N ARG A 35 -9.52 24.07 -20.55
CA ARG A 35 -8.72 24.92 -19.66
C ARG A 35 -7.23 24.59 -19.72
N VAL A 36 -6.86 23.30 -19.77
CA VAL A 36 -5.45 22.89 -19.91
C VAL A 36 -4.87 23.36 -21.24
N VAL A 37 -5.64 23.37 -22.34
CA VAL A 37 -5.20 23.96 -23.61
C VAL A 37 -4.92 25.45 -23.46
N ALA A 38 -5.78 26.19 -22.75
CA ALA A 38 -5.52 27.59 -22.44
C ALA A 38 -4.22 27.76 -21.61
N TRP A 39 -3.96 26.90 -20.62
CA TRP A 39 -2.70 26.93 -19.87
C TRP A 39 -1.49 26.63 -20.77
N LYS A 40 -1.60 25.68 -21.71
CA LYS A 40 -0.54 25.36 -22.68
C LYS A 40 -0.16 26.58 -23.52
N SER A 41 -1.15 27.33 -23.99
CA SER A 41 -0.89 28.55 -24.77
C SER A 41 -0.12 29.64 -24.01
N ARG A 42 -0.21 29.65 -22.67
CA ARG A 42 0.47 30.63 -21.80
C ARG A 42 1.89 30.21 -21.41
N LEU A 43 2.09 28.90 -21.21
CA LEU A 43 3.32 28.35 -20.66
C LEU A 43 4.26 27.75 -21.71
N ASP A 44 3.77 27.44 -22.91
CA ASP A 44 4.50 26.76 -23.98
C ASP A 44 5.36 25.59 -23.45
N THR A 45 6.68 25.76 -23.39
CA THR A 45 7.65 24.75 -22.92
C THR A 45 7.74 24.55 -21.39
N LYS A 46 7.10 25.41 -20.59
CA LYS A 46 7.16 25.36 -19.12
C LYS A 46 5.99 24.60 -18.48
N MET A 47 5.09 24.03 -19.27
CA MET A 47 3.98 23.24 -18.74
C MET A 47 4.52 22.01 -17.98
N PRO A 48 4.08 21.76 -16.73
CA PRO A 48 4.44 20.54 -16.04
C PRO A 48 4.00 19.30 -16.84
N ILE A 49 4.96 18.41 -17.07
CA ILE A 49 4.81 17.15 -17.81
C ILE A 49 3.58 16.37 -17.36
N ALA A 50 3.36 16.28 -16.05
CA ALA A 50 2.25 15.52 -15.51
C ALA A 50 0.87 16.08 -15.91
N ILE A 51 0.73 17.41 -16.02
CA ILE A 51 -0.52 18.03 -16.51
C ILE A 51 -0.74 17.67 -17.98
N ASP A 52 0.33 17.73 -18.78
CA ASP A 52 0.27 17.41 -20.20
C ASP A 52 -0.10 15.93 -20.43
N CYS A 53 0.55 15.01 -19.72
CA CYS A 53 0.25 13.57 -19.75
C CYS A 53 -1.18 13.27 -19.26
N THR A 54 -1.61 13.88 -18.15
CA THR A 54 -2.96 13.69 -17.60
C THR A 54 -4.02 14.15 -18.60
N SER A 55 -3.84 15.34 -19.20
CA SER A 55 -4.77 15.86 -20.22
C SER A 55 -4.82 14.98 -21.47
N SER A 56 -3.67 14.47 -21.92
CA SER A 56 -3.61 13.61 -23.10
C SER A 56 -4.31 12.27 -22.86
N LEU A 57 -4.08 11.64 -21.70
CA LEU A 57 -4.71 10.36 -21.35
C LEU A 57 -6.22 10.49 -21.13
N THR A 58 -6.66 11.54 -20.43
CA THR A 58 -8.09 11.81 -20.18
C THR A 58 -8.84 12.17 -21.46
N ALA A 59 -8.23 12.91 -22.39
CA ALA A 59 -8.83 13.20 -23.69
C ALA A 59 -9.08 11.93 -24.52
N VAL A 60 -8.12 10.99 -24.54
CA VAL A 60 -8.31 9.70 -25.23
C VAL A 60 -9.38 8.86 -24.54
N TRP A 61 -9.41 8.85 -23.21
CA TRP A 61 -10.44 8.16 -22.44
C TRP A 61 -11.84 8.73 -22.70
N LEU A 62 -11.99 10.05 -22.75
CA LEU A 62 -13.28 10.69 -23.04
C LEU A 62 -13.80 10.29 -24.43
N ARG A 63 -12.91 10.24 -25.43
CA ARG A 63 -13.24 9.78 -26.79
C ARG A 63 -13.66 8.31 -26.82
N ASP A 64 -12.96 7.44 -26.07
CA ASP A 64 -13.25 6.02 -25.96
C ASP A 64 -14.59 5.75 -25.25
N SER A 65 -14.88 6.48 -24.18
CA SER A 65 -16.17 6.41 -23.46
C SER A 65 -17.34 6.85 -24.35
N GLY A 66 -17.19 7.96 -25.07
CA GLY A 66 -18.21 8.42 -26.02
C GLY A 66 -18.44 7.46 -27.20
N ALA A 67 -17.42 6.70 -27.60
CA ALA A 67 -17.54 5.68 -28.65
C ALA A 67 -18.31 4.43 -28.19
N HIS A 68 -18.18 4.01 -26.91
CA HIS A 68 -18.99 2.90 -26.38
C HIS A 68 -20.46 3.26 -26.24
N VAL A 69 -20.77 4.45 -25.73
CA VAL A 69 -22.16 4.90 -25.51
C VAL A 69 -22.94 4.99 -26.82
N ARG A 70 -22.29 5.37 -27.93
CA ARG A 70 -22.92 5.36 -29.27
C ARG A 70 -23.20 3.95 -29.81
N GLY A 71 -22.47 2.93 -29.35
CA GLY A 71 -22.63 1.54 -29.78
C GLY A 71 -23.81 0.80 -29.15
N GLU A 72 -24.37 1.29 -28.04
CA GLU A 72 -25.49 0.64 -27.35
C GLU A 72 -26.87 1.14 -27.81
N GLY A 73 -26.94 2.31 -28.46
CA GLY A 73 -28.21 2.94 -28.89
C GLY A 73 -28.37 3.14 -30.41
N GLY A 74 -27.35 2.84 -31.22
CA GLY A 74 -27.38 3.01 -32.68
C GLY A 74 -26.70 1.84 -33.39
N SER A 75 -27.37 1.27 -34.40
CA SER A 75 -27.05 0.01 -35.10
C SER A 75 -25.79 0.02 -35.96
N SER A 76 -24.68 0.55 -35.49
CA SER A 76 -23.38 0.50 -36.19
C SER A 76 -22.29 0.13 -35.19
N ALA A 77 -21.79 -1.10 -35.30
CA ALA A 77 -20.59 -1.54 -34.59
C ALA A 77 -19.47 -0.49 -34.76
N PRO A 78 -18.63 -0.23 -33.74
CA PRO A 78 -17.55 0.75 -33.85
C PRO A 78 -16.69 0.39 -35.06
N ASN A 79 -16.55 1.32 -36.00
CA ASN A 79 -15.78 1.12 -37.22
C ASN A 79 -14.37 0.66 -36.85
N SER A 80 -13.84 -0.34 -37.57
CA SER A 80 -12.48 -0.86 -37.37
C SER A 80 -11.42 0.24 -37.42
N HIS A 81 -11.66 1.28 -38.22
CA HIS A 81 -10.85 2.48 -38.32
C HIS A 81 -10.87 3.33 -37.03
N ASP A 82 -12.02 3.51 -36.39
CA ASP A 82 -12.14 4.28 -35.14
C ASP A 82 -11.44 3.56 -33.98
N LEU A 83 -11.57 2.23 -33.92
CA LEU A 83 -10.85 1.40 -32.94
C LEU A 83 -9.33 1.48 -33.14
N PHE A 84 -8.87 1.48 -34.40
CA PHE A 84 -7.45 1.64 -34.71
C PHE A 84 -6.93 3.03 -34.30
N GLN A 85 -7.68 4.09 -34.58
CA GLN A 85 -7.32 5.45 -34.15
C GLN A 85 -7.26 5.58 -32.63
N LEU A 86 -8.19 4.97 -31.89
CA LEU A 86 -8.15 4.95 -30.43
C LEU A 86 -6.92 4.22 -29.90
N ARG A 87 -6.56 3.08 -30.50
CA ARG A 87 -5.34 2.34 -30.13
C ARG A 87 -4.08 3.20 -30.37
N LEU A 88 -3.98 3.87 -31.52
CA LEU A 88 -2.88 4.79 -31.81
C LEU A 88 -2.80 5.95 -30.81
N ALA A 89 -3.94 6.56 -30.49
CA ALA A 89 -4.00 7.69 -29.57
C ALA A 89 -3.57 7.28 -28.15
N TYR A 90 -4.06 6.15 -27.64
CA TYR A 90 -3.62 5.60 -26.36
C TYR A 90 -2.14 5.24 -26.37
N SER A 91 -1.67 4.55 -27.41
CA SER A 91 -0.26 4.19 -27.56
C SER A 91 0.66 5.41 -27.53
N MET A 92 0.30 6.48 -28.22
CA MET A 92 1.05 7.74 -28.20
C MET A 92 1.05 8.39 -26.81
N ALA A 93 -0.12 8.51 -26.18
CA ALA A 93 -0.23 9.11 -24.85
C ALA A 93 0.58 8.34 -23.80
N LEU A 94 0.53 7.00 -23.84
CA LEU A 94 1.28 6.12 -22.94
C LEU A 94 2.79 6.15 -23.22
N ALA A 95 3.20 6.15 -24.49
CA ALA A 95 4.61 6.27 -24.86
C ALA A 95 5.19 7.62 -24.40
N ARG A 96 4.45 8.72 -24.55
CA ARG A 96 4.84 10.04 -24.03
C ARG A 96 4.94 10.02 -22.51
N PHE A 97 3.96 9.43 -21.81
CA PHE A 97 4.01 9.29 -20.36
C PHE A 97 5.29 8.58 -19.89
N VAL A 98 5.58 7.38 -20.44
CA VAL A 98 6.76 6.61 -20.05
C VAL A 98 8.05 7.37 -20.35
N ASN A 99 8.19 7.90 -21.57
CA ASN A 99 9.39 8.64 -21.96
C ASN A 99 9.61 9.85 -21.06
N LEU A 100 8.56 10.63 -20.77
CA LEU A 100 8.70 11.86 -19.98
C LEU A 100 8.98 11.58 -18.50
N VAL A 101 8.48 10.47 -17.95
CA VAL A 101 8.80 10.04 -16.58
C VAL A 101 10.25 9.56 -16.49
N THR A 102 10.72 8.80 -17.48
CA THR A 102 12.13 8.38 -17.51
C THR A 102 13.08 9.52 -17.83
N ASP A 103 12.73 10.44 -18.72
CA ASP A 103 13.59 11.60 -19.03
C ASP A 103 13.75 12.52 -17.82
N ALA A 104 12.72 12.65 -16.97
CA ALA A 104 12.77 13.43 -15.74
C ALA A 104 13.75 12.87 -14.70
N SER A 105 14.08 11.58 -14.76
CA SER A 105 15.07 10.93 -13.88
C SER A 105 16.45 10.80 -14.52
N GLN A 106 16.64 11.30 -15.74
CA GLN A 106 17.94 11.22 -16.41
C GLN A 106 18.92 12.22 -15.83
N ASP A 107 20.08 11.72 -15.42
CA ASP A 107 21.20 12.59 -15.10
C ASP A 107 21.67 13.28 -16.39
N LYS A 108 21.98 14.58 -16.30
CA LYS A 108 22.51 15.36 -17.42
C LYS A 108 23.89 14.89 -17.86
N PHE A 109 24.61 14.18 -16.98
CA PHE A 109 25.97 13.69 -17.24
C PHE A 109 26.04 12.20 -17.64
N TYR A 110 25.00 11.40 -17.36
CA TYR A 110 25.00 9.97 -17.68
C TYR A 110 23.63 9.47 -18.17
N ILE A 111 23.60 8.94 -19.39
CA ILE A 111 22.39 8.41 -20.01
C ILE A 111 22.21 6.96 -19.57
N GLN A 112 21.18 6.70 -18.79
CA GLN A 112 20.81 5.34 -18.37
C GLN A 112 19.74 4.74 -19.29
N PRO A 113 19.67 3.40 -19.41
CA PRO A 113 18.58 2.75 -20.13
C PRO A 113 17.22 2.96 -19.42
N VAL A 114 16.17 3.17 -20.20
CA VAL A 114 14.78 3.40 -19.73
C VAL A 114 14.30 2.36 -18.69
N HIS A 115 14.69 1.10 -18.82
CA HIS A 115 14.30 0.04 -17.86
C HIS A 115 14.93 0.20 -16.47
N VAL A 116 16.16 0.74 -16.39
CA VAL A 116 16.86 1.02 -15.13
C VAL A 116 16.16 2.17 -14.41
N MET A 117 15.85 3.22 -15.16
CA MET A 117 15.22 4.45 -14.66
C MET A 117 13.77 4.22 -14.22
N ALA A 118 13.03 3.38 -14.94
CA ALA A 118 11.68 2.99 -14.58
C ALA A 118 11.64 2.28 -13.22
N LYS A 119 12.65 1.44 -12.91
CA LYS A 119 12.76 0.76 -11.62
C LYS A 119 12.97 1.74 -10.47
N GLU A 120 13.77 2.78 -10.67
CA GLU A 120 13.99 3.84 -9.68
C GLU A 120 12.73 4.67 -9.41
N MET A 121 11.91 4.90 -10.45
CA MET A 121 10.66 5.65 -10.36
C MET A 121 9.43 4.79 -10.00
N ALA A 122 9.66 3.55 -9.55
CA ALA A 122 8.62 2.58 -9.22
C ALA A 122 7.60 2.34 -10.36
N LEU A 123 8.04 2.49 -11.61
CA LEU A 123 7.25 2.11 -12.79
C LEU A 123 7.44 0.60 -13.05
N PRO A 124 6.34 -0.16 -13.19
CA PRO A 124 6.44 -1.60 -13.42
C PRO A 124 6.96 -1.89 -14.83
N GLU A 125 7.71 -2.99 -14.97
CA GLU A 125 8.36 -3.37 -16.24
C GLU A 125 7.37 -3.49 -17.40
N TRP A 126 6.15 -3.98 -17.14
CA TRP A 126 5.13 -4.13 -18.18
C TRP A 126 4.71 -2.79 -18.82
N MET A 127 4.82 -1.65 -18.12
CA MET A 127 4.55 -0.33 -18.70
C MET A 127 5.66 0.10 -19.68
N VAL A 128 6.90 -0.24 -19.37
CA VAL A 128 8.04 -0.02 -20.28
C VAL A 128 7.93 -0.92 -21.51
N SER A 129 7.56 -2.18 -21.31
CA SER A 129 7.25 -3.13 -22.39
C SER A 129 6.09 -2.64 -23.25
N LEU A 130 5.03 -2.09 -22.65
CA LEU A 130 3.88 -1.53 -23.38
C LEU A 130 4.30 -0.37 -24.29
N ARG A 131 5.19 0.51 -23.83
CA ARG A 131 5.80 1.57 -24.66
C ARG A 131 6.63 0.97 -25.81
N HIS A 132 7.44 -0.05 -25.52
CA HIS A 132 8.28 -0.68 -26.55
C HIS A 132 7.43 -1.39 -27.63
N GLU A 133 6.35 -2.06 -27.23
CA GLU A 133 5.39 -2.68 -28.14
C GLU A 133 4.68 -1.63 -29.01
N ALA A 134 4.21 -0.54 -28.38
CA ALA A 134 3.52 0.55 -29.07
C ALA A 134 4.37 1.25 -30.14
N THR A 135 5.70 1.30 -30.00
CA THR A 135 6.57 2.02 -30.95
C THR A 135 7.33 1.13 -31.92
N HIS A 136 7.71 -0.09 -31.53
CA HIS A 136 8.61 -0.95 -32.32
C HIS A 136 8.01 -2.29 -32.74
N ARG A 137 6.91 -2.74 -32.12
CA ARG A 137 6.30 -4.04 -32.42
C ARG A 137 4.88 -3.84 -32.96
N SER A 138 3.99 -4.76 -32.64
CA SER A 138 2.57 -4.65 -32.95
C SER A 138 1.86 -3.75 -31.95
N LEU A 139 0.98 -2.90 -32.46
CA LEU A 139 0.16 -2.00 -31.64
C LEU A 139 -0.62 -2.83 -30.60
N PRO A 140 -0.55 -2.53 -29.30
CA PRO A 140 -1.25 -3.32 -28.28
C PRO A 140 -2.77 -3.31 -28.47
N SER A 141 -3.45 -4.28 -27.85
CA SER A 141 -4.91 -4.35 -27.89
C SER A 141 -5.53 -3.23 -27.04
N LEU A 142 -6.73 -2.78 -27.42
CA LEU A 142 -7.40 -1.68 -26.74
C LEU A 142 -7.65 -1.94 -25.23
N PRO A 143 -8.02 -3.16 -24.77
CA PRO A 143 -8.11 -3.46 -23.34
C PRO A 143 -6.80 -3.28 -22.58
N VAL A 144 -5.67 -3.70 -23.16
CA VAL A 144 -4.34 -3.53 -22.54
C VAL A 144 -3.99 -2.04 -22.44
N LEU A 145 -4.27 -1.28 -23.50
CA LEU A 145 -4.07 0.18 -23.51
C LEU A 145 -4.93 0.91 -22.48
N ARG A 146 -6.19 0.50 -22.29
CA ARG A 146 -7.06 1.03 -21.23
C ARG A 146 -6.50 0.75 -19.84
N SER A 147 -6.01 -0.46 -19.58
CA SER A 147 -5.35 -0.81 -18.32
C SER A 147 -4.08 0.03 -18.09
N GLY A 148 -3.27 0.21 -19.13
CA GLY A 148 -2.10 1.11 -19.10
C GLY A 148 -2.48 2.56 -18.78
N ALA A 149 -3.54 3.07 -19.40
CA ALA A 149 -4.02 4.45 -19.16
C ALA A 149 -4.53 4.64 -17.73
N ARG A 150 -5.29 3.68 -17.18
CA ARG A 150 -5.73 3.73 -15.78
C ARG A 150 -4.55 3.73 -14.81
N PHE A 151 -3.56 2.86 -15.04
CA PHE A 151 -2.35 2.83 -14.24
C PHE A 151 -1.60 4.16 -14.31
N ALA A 152 -1.36 4.69 -15.51
CA ALA A 152 -0.64 5.94 -15.70
C ALA A 152 -1.36 7.13 -15.03
N LEU A 153 -2.68 7.22 -15.13
CA LEU A 153 -3.47 8.25 -14.46
C LEU A 153 -3.39 8.15 -12.93
N ALA A 154 -3.44 6.93 -12.38
CA ALA A 154 -3.28 6.71 -10.93
C ALA A 154 -1.87 7.08 -10.46
N TRP A 155 -0.84 6.69 -11.21
CA TRP A 155 0.55 7.01 -10.90
C TRP A 155 0.80 8.54 -10.94
N LEU A 156 0.27 9.23 -11.95
CA LEU A 156 0.35 10.70 -12.05
C LEU A 156 -0.37 11.38 -10.88
N ARG A 157 -1.47 10.80 -10.41
CA ARG A 157 -2.20 11.30 -9.25
C ARG A 157 -1.34 11.28 -8.00
N GLU A 158 -0.77 10.11 -7.70
CA GLU A 158 0.04 9.88 -6.49
C GLU A 158 1.37 10.64 -6.52
N LYS A 159 2.07 10.67 -7.66
CA LYS A 159 3.43 11.23 -7.74
C LYS A 159 3.49 12.71 -8.09
N TYR A 160 2.42 13.28 -8.66
CA TYR A 160 2.39 14.69 -9.03
C TYR A 160 1.19 15.45 -8.48
N TRP A 161 -0.04 14.98 -8.58
CA TRP A 161 -1.18 15.83 -8.18
C TRP A 161 -1.35 15.92 -6.66
N GLU A 162 -1.29 14.80 -5.95
CA GLU A 162 -1.48 14.71 -4.50
C GLU A 162 -0.38 15.45 -3.69
N PRO A 163 0.93 15.31 -3.99
CA PRO A 163 1.96 16.05 -3.25
C PRO A 163 1.86 17.56 -3.46
N GLN A 164 1.39 18.00 -4.64
CA GLN A 164 1.24 19.41 -4.97
C GLN A 164 0.04 20.01 -4.24
N LEU A 165 -1.01 19.23 -3.99
CA LEU A 165 -2.13 19.60 -3.10
C LEU A 165 -1.64 19.78 -1.66
N GLN A 166 -0.77 18.89 -1.18
CA GLN A 166 -0.22 18.94 0.17
C GLN A 166 0.73 20.13 0.37
N GLN A 167 1.66 20.37 -0.56
CA GLN A 167 2.56 21.53 -0.53
C GLN A 167 1.82 22.87 -0.63
N CYS A 168 0.67 22.85 -1.30
CA CYS A 168 -0.19 24.00 -1.37
C CYS A 168 -0.88 24.32 -0.02
N GLY A 169 -0.87 23.42 0.97
CA GLY A 169 -1.66 23.48 2.20
C GLY A 169 -1.05 24.18 3.42
N GLU A 170 0.03 24.97 3.30
CA GLU A 170 0.56 25.72 4.45
C GLU A 170 -0.23 27.03 4.71
N LEU A 171 -1.26 26.96 5.56
CA LEU A 171 -1.57 27.87 6.69
C LEU A 171 -2.76 27.30 7.50
N PRO A 172 -2.87 27.62 8.81
CA PRO A 172 -3.28 26.69 9.85
C PRO A 172 -4.79 26.65 10.08
N GLY A 173 -5.29 25.45 10.33
CA GLY A 173 -6.52 25.23 11.09
C GLY A 173 -7.83 25.48 10.35
N GLY A 174 -8.54 24.40 10.07
CA GLY A 174 -9.99 24.38 10.25
C GLY A 174 -10.85 24.23 9.00
N ALA A 175 -11.34 23.00 8.84
CA ALA A 175 -12.67 22.66 8.32
C ALA A 175 -12.91 22.73 6.79
N ALA A 176 -12.67 21.60 6.14
CA ALA A 176 -13.75 20.66 5.76
C ALA A 176 -13.54 20.01 4.37
N GLU A 177 -12.67 18.99 4.31
CA GLU A 177 -12.97 17.70 3.67
C GLU A 177 -12.56 16.60 4.67
N LYS A 178 -13.41 16.43 5.70
CA LYS A 178 -13.32 15.36 6.69
C LYS A 178 -13.75 14.04 6.03
N GLY A 179 -12.80 13.21 5.65
CA GLY A 179 -13.08 11.84 5.22
C GLY A 179 -11.89 11.07 4.68
N GLN A 180 -10.90 11.74 4.09
CA GLN A 180 -9.73 11.11 3.47
C GLN A 180 -8.45 11.95 3.61
N LEU A 181 -8.24 12.47 4.82
CA LEU A 181 -6.94 12.88 5.36
C LEU A 181 -6.92 12.34 6.78
N ASP A 182 -6.40 11.12 6.94
CA ASP A 182 -5.82 10.62 8.19
C ASP A 182 -5.20 9.23 8.00
N VAL A 183 -5.54 8.44 6.97
CA VAL A 183 -5.08 7.03 6.93
C VAL A 183 -3.56 6.91 6.79
N GLU A 184 -2.93 7.70 5.92
CA GLU A 184 -1.48 7.63 5.69
C GLU A 184 -0.69 8.34 6.79
N GLU A 185 -1.18 9.45 7.33
CA GLU A 185 -0.58 10.12 8.50
C GLU A 185 -0.71 9.24 9.76
N VAL A 186 -1.88 8.66 10.00
CA VAL A 186 -2.08 7.64 11.05
C VAL A 186 -1.20 6.44 10.77
N ARG A 187 -1.04 5.99 9.52
CA ARG A 187 -0.16 4.88 9.19
C ARG A 187 1.29 5.20 9.55
N GLN A 188 1.78 6.39 9.22
CA GLN A 188 3.12 6.84 9.57
C GLN A 188 3.30 7.01 11.08
N ALA A 189 2.30 7.54 11.78
CA ALA A 189 2.29 7.64 13.23
C ALA A 189 2.32 6.25 13.90
N VAL A 190 1.51 5.30 13.41
CA VAL A 190 1.51 3.91 13.89
C VAL A 190 2.86 3.25 13.64
N VAL A 191 3.41 3.37 12.43
CA VAL A 191 4.75 2.83 12.10
C VAL A 191 5.81 3.43 13.02
N GLY A 192 5.80 4.74 13.24
CA GLY A 192 6.72 5.41 14.15
C GLY A 192 6.62 4.89 15.58
N LEU A 193 5.39 4.73 16.10
CA LEU A 193 5.14 4.18 17.43
C LEU A 193 5.58 2.72 17.54
N LEU A 194 5.38 1.90 16.50
CA LEU A 194 5.85 0.51 16.48
C LEU A 194 7.38 0.42 16.47
N ILE A 195 8.07 1.30 15.73
CA ILE A 195 9.53 1.38 15.77
C ILE A 195 10.02 1.80 17.17
N SER A 196 9.38 2.80 17.79
CA SER A 196 9.71 3.20 19.17
C SER A 196 9.42 2.07 20.17
N PHE A 197 8.35 1.30 19.97
CA PHE A 197 8.05 0.11 20.76
C PHE A 197 9.18 -0.92 20.66
N GLU A 198 9.62 -1.25 19.45
CA GLU A 198 10.70 -2.22 19.24
C GLU A 198 12.01 -1.79 19.91
N GLN A 199 12.38 -0.51 19.76
CA GLN A 199 13.58 0.06 20.38
C GLN A 199 13.52 -0.05 21.91
N HIS A 200 12.37 0.28 22.53
CA HIS A 200 12.21 0.22 23.97
C HIS A 200 12.12 -1.22 24.49
N GLN A 201 11.44 -2.13 23.78
CA GLN A 201 11.39 -3.54 24.13
C GLN A 201 12.78 -4.18 24.06
N PHE A 202 13.54 -3.89 23.00
CA PHE A 202 14.89 -4.39 22.84
C PHE A 202 15.79 -3.94 24.01
N GLU A 203 15.73 -2.67 24.41
CA GLU A 203 16.51 -2.18 25.55
C GLU A 203 16.10 -2.82 26.89
N ILE A 204 14.79 -3.06 27.10
CA ILE A 204 14.27 -3.72 28.30
C ILE A 204 14.76 -5.17 28.39
N LEU A 205 14.65 -5.91 27.28
CA LEU A 205 14.98 -7.33 27.20
C LEU A 205 16.48 -7.57 27.00
N SER A 206 17.26 -6.55 26.63
CA SER A 206 18.71 -6.67 26.54
C SER A 206 19.33 -6.99 27.91
N GLU A 207 20.18 -8.02 27.91
CA GLU A 207 20.90 -8.45 29.12
C GLU A 207 21.86 -7.35 29.64
N ARG A 208 22.24 -6.41 28.77
CA ARG A 208 23.18 -5.31 29.03
C ARG A 208 22.55 -4.10 29.75
N SER A 209 21.23 -4.04 29.90
CA SER A 209 20.56 -2.87 30.48
C SER A 209 20.55 -2.85 32.02
N THR A 210 20.80 -1.67 32.60
CA THR A 210 20.77 -1.47 34.07
C THR A 210 19.34 -1.35 34.59
N LYS A 211 19.09 -1.69 35.87
CA LYS A 211 17.75 -1.57 36.50
C LYS A 211 17.09 -0.20 36.29
N LYS A 212 17.88 0.87 36.35
CA LYS A 212 17.42 2.26 36.15
C LYS A 212 17.04 2.53 34.69
N LYS A 213 17.82 2.03 33.72
CA LYS A 213 17.49 2.11 32.29
C LYS A 213 16.26 1.29 31.94
N ARG A 214 16.12 0.07 32.49
CA ARG A 214 14.91 -0.77 32.32
C ARG A 214 13.66 -0.05 32.77
N SER A 215 13.66 0.51 33.99
CA SER A 215 12.51 1.26 34.51
C SER A 215 12.14 2.47 33.64
N HIS A 216 13.14 3.17 33.08
CA HIS A 216 12.92 4.30 32.19
C HIS A 216 12.25 3.85 30.87
N HIS A 217 12.80 2.83 30.22
CA HIS A 217 12.22 2.29 28.98
C HIS A 217 10.84 1.65 29.22
N THR A 218 10.58 1.04 30.38
CA THR A 218 9.23 0.55 30.73
C THR A 218 8.21 1.68 30.80
N THR A 219 8.61 2.86 31.29
CA THR A 219 7.72 4.03 31.36
C THR A 219 7.42 4.58 29.96
N LEU A 220 8.45 4.73 29.13
CA LEU A 220 8.30 5.17 27.74
C LEU A 220 7.48 4.18 26.91
N LEU A 221 7.66 2.87 27.16
CA LEU A 221 6.86 1.82 26.53
C LEU A 221 5.37 1.97 26.87
N GLN A 222 5.02 2.28 28.13
CA GLN A 222 3.63 2.51 28.53
C GLN A 222 3.01 3.71 27.80
N GLU A 223 3.79 4.77 27.58
CA GLU A 223 3.36 5.94 26.80
C GLU A 223 3.11 5.58 25.33
N VAL A 224 4.03 4.83 24.71
CA VAL A 224 3.87 4.32 23.33
C VAL A 224 2.62 3.44 23.21
N LEU A 225 2.41 2.51 24.16
CA LEU A 225 1.23 1.64 24.17
C LEU A 225 -0.07 2.44 24.37
N SER A 226 -0.07 3.47 25.21
CA SER A 226 -1.22 4.38 25.38
C SER A 226 -1.54 5.14 24.09
N ASN A 227 -0.53 5.63 23.39
CA ASN A 227 -0.70 6.32 22.12
C ASN A 227 -1.21 5.36 21.02
N LEU A 228 -0.70 4.13 20.97
CA LEU A 228 -1.23 3.09 20.09
C LEU A 228 -2.69 2.73 20.44
N ALA A 229 -3.03 2.64 21.73
CA ALA A 229 -4.40 2.40 22.19
C ALA A 229 -5.37 3.47 21.68
N ALA A 230 -4.97 4.74 21.79
CA ALA A 230 -5.75 5.88 21.31
C ALA A 230 -5.98 5.81 19.79
N LEU A 231 -4.96 5.45 19.01
CA LEU A 231 -5.08 5.29 17.56
C LEU A 231 -5.96 4.09 17.17
N MET A 232 -5.91 2.99 17.93
CA MET A 232 -6.76 1.82 17.68
C MET A 232 -8.25 2.10 17.91
N ALA A 233 -8.61 3.04 18.79
CA ALA A 233 -10.01 3.39 19.04
C ALA A 233 -10.71 3.98 17.80
N GLY A 234 -9.95 4.65 16.92
CA GLY A 234 -10.45 5.23 15.67
C GLY A 234 -10.08 4.46 14.39
N ASN A 235 -8.93 3.77 14.38
CA ASN A 235 -8.30 3.26 13.15
C ASN A 235 -7.82 1.80 13.28
N ARG A 236 -8.66 0.91 13.83
CA ARG A 236 -8.33 -0.50 14.10
C ARG A 236 -7.76 -1.26 12.89
N GLU A 237 -8.31 -1.04 11.70
CA GLU A 237 -7.90 -1.77 10.48
C GLU A 237 -6.49 -1.34 10.03
N THR A 238 -6.19 -0.05 10.13
CA THR A 238 -4.87 0.50 9.77
C THR A 238 -3.78 0.00 10.70
N VAL A 239 -4.05 -0.09 12.01
CA VAL A 239 -3.09 -0.63 13.00
C VAL A 239 -2.81 -2.10 12.75
N VAL A 240 -3.86 -2.90 12.57
CA VAL A 240 -3.74 -4.33 12.24
C VAL A 240 -2.99 -4.54 10.92
N ALA A 241 -3.30 -3.74 9.89
CA ALA A 241 -2.62 -3.81 8.61
C ALA A 241 -1.13 -3.44 8.71
N CYS A 242 -0.73 -2.55 9.62
CA CYS A 242 0.68 -2.24 9.87
C CYS A 242 1.40 -3.39 10.58
N LEU A 243 0.78 -3.97 11.61
CA LEU A 243 1.36 -5.07 12.38
C LEU A 243 1.65 -6.31 11.52
N CYS A 244 0.81 -6.59 10.51
CA CYS A 244 1.03 -7.70 9.58
C CYS A 244 2.12 -7.44 8.51
N ARG A 245 2.73 -6.24 8.45
CA ARG A 245 3.79 -5.97 7.48
C ARG A 245 5.12 -6.59 7.92
N ARG A 246 5.96 -6.90 6.92
CA ARG A 246 7.35 -7.29 7.13
C ARG A 246 8.10 -6.17 7.87
N GLY A 247 8.80 -6.54 8.93
CA GLY A 247 9.45 -5.64 9.89
C GLY A 247 8.77 -5.50 11.24
N PHE A 248 7.61 -6.14 11.46
CA PHE A 248 6.92 -6.16 12.76
C PHE A 248 6.64 -7.60 13.21
N LEU A 249 5.38 -8.07 13.13
CA LEU A 249 5.03 -9.46 13.50
C LEU A 249 5.73 -10.49 12.62
N ILE A 250 6.05 -10.11 11.38
CA ILE A 250 6.92 -10.85 10.46
C ILE A 250 8.29 -10.17 10.51
N PRO A 251 9.28 -10.74 11.23
CA PRO A 251 10.55 -10.07 11.45
C PRO A 251 11.41 -10.03 10.19
N THR A 252 12.30 -9.04 10.08
CA THR A 252 13.39 -9.06 9.08
C THR A 252 14.55 -9.95 9.56
N PRO A 253 15.40 -10.47 8.66
CA PRO A 253 16.56 -11.29 9.05
C PRO A 253 17.54 -10.56 10.00
N GLU A 254 17.58 -9.23 9.96
CA GLU A 254 18.38 -8.43 10.88
C GLU A 254 17.78 -8.44 12.30
N GLN A 255 16.44 -8.38 12.42
CA GLN A 255 15.74 -8.44 13.70
C GLN A 255 15.86 -9.82 14.35
N THR A 256 15.73 -10.90 13.57
CA THR A 256 15.92 -12.28 14.09
C THR A 256 17.34 -12.48 14.60
N THR A 257 18.34 -12.00 13.86
CA THR A 257 19.75 -12.01 14.28
C THR A 257 19.97 -11.19 15.56
N ALA A 258 19.38 -10.00 15.65
CA ALA A 258 19.52 -9.11 16.82
C ALA A 258 18.88 -9.69 18.08
N LEU A 259 17.78 -10.43 17.95
CA LEU A 259 17.11 -11.14 19.05
C LEU A 259 17.79 -12.47 19.42
N GLY A 260 18.86 -12.84 18.70
CA GLY A 260 19.59 -14.09 18.91
C GLY A 260 18.79 -15.33 18.51
N LEU A 261 17.86 -15.17 17.56
CA LEU A 261 17.07 -16.25 16.97
C LEU A 261 17.86 -16.78 15.75
N THR A 262 18.55 -17.91 15.89
CA THR A 262 19.17 -18.57 14.73
C THR A 262 18.12 -19.40 13.99
N ASN A 263 18.24 -19.58 12.66
CA ASN A 263 17.28 -20.34 11.85
C ASN A 263 17.01 -21.78 12.34
N TYR A 264 17.84 -22.33 13.23
CA TYR A 264 17.66 -23.64 13.84
C TYR A 264 16.87 -23.62 15.16
N ASP A 265 16.66 -22.45 15.79
CA ASP A 265 15.91 -22.28 17.06
C ASP A 265 14.48 -21.75 16.84
N VAL A 266 14.16 -21.25 15.65
CA VAL A 266 12.87 -20.59 15.35
C VAL A 266 11.73 -21.60 15.19
N PHE A 267 12.03 -22.82 14.74
CA PHE A 267 11.08 -23.92 14.62
C PHE A 267 11.71 -25.16 15.26
N PRO A 268 11.61 -25.35 16.59
CA PRO A 268 12.01 -26.61 17.19
C PRO A 268 11.20 -27.73 16.50
N GLU A 269 11.85 -28.81 16.07
CA GLU A 269 11.16 -30.02 15.62
C GLU A 269 10.19 -30.45 16.73
N SER A 270 8.90 -30.11 16.59
CA SER A 270 7.90 -30.51 17.56
C SER A 270 7.36 -31.86 17.17
N ASP A 271 7.55 -32.82 18.08
CA ASP A 271 6.73 -34.03 18.28
C ASP A 271 5.32 -33.89 17.65
N GLY A 272 5.16 -34.42 16.43
CA GLY A 272 3.86 -34.72 15.83
C GLY A 272 2.93 -33.56 15.46
N SER A 273 3.31 -32.28 15.55
CA SER A 273 2.49 -31.16 15.06
C SER A 273 3.06 -30.57 13.77
N GLU A 274 2.33 -30.67 12.66
CA GLU A 274 2.73 -30.16 11.33
C GLU A 274 2.79 -28.61 11.21
N LEU A 275 2.66 -27.88 12.33
CA LEU A 275 2.58 -26.42 12.38
C LEU A 275 3.82 -25.79 13.03
N PRO A 276 4.35 -24.68 12.45
CA PRO A 276 5.47 -23.95 13.02
C PRO A 276 5.15 -23.37 14.41
N GLN A 277 6.08 -23.49 15.36
CA GLN A 277 5.98 -22.91 16.70
C GLN A 277 6.93 -21.73 16.86
N ILE A 278 6.43 -20.59 17.32
CA ILE A 278 7.23 -19.37 17.52
C ILE A 278 8.03 -19.45 18.83
N ASP A 279 9.32 -19.10 18.80
CA ASP A 279 10.18 -19.06 19.99
C ASP A 279 9.64 -18.18 21.13
N LYS A 280 9.90 -18.60 22.37
CA LYS A 280 9.38 -17.94 23.57
C LYS A 280 9.92 -16.52 23.76
N LYS A 281 11.17 -16.24 23.39
CA LYS A 281 11.73 -14.88 23.49
C LYS A 281 11.01 -13.93 22.54
N PHE A 282 10.64 -14.41 21.35
CA PHE A 282 9.86 -13.63 20.39
C PHE A 282 8.42 -13.42 20.86
N GLN A 283 7.80 -14.43 21.48
CA GLN A 283 6.48 -14.27 22.12
C GLN A 283 6.52 -13.23 23.26
N ASP A 284 7.53 -13.30 24.13
CA ASP A 284 7.68 -12.36 25.26
C ASP A 284 7.95 -10.92 24.78
N PHE A 285 8.64 -10.74 23.65
CA PHE A 285 8.86 -9.43 23.02
C PHE A 285 7.55 -8.76 22.57
N TRP A 286 6.68 -9.50 21.88
CA TRP A 286 5.41 -8.96 21.36
C TRP A 286 4.24 -9.01 22.36
N LYS A 287 4.43 -9.66 23.51
CA LYS A 287 3.40 -9.84 24.55
C LYS A 287 2.66 -8.54 24.93
N PRO A 288 3.30 -7.38 25.14
CA PRO A 288 2.59 -6.15 25.51
C PRO A 288 1.65 -5.63 24.41
N ILE A 289 1.98 -5.86 23.13
CA ILE A 289 1.08 -5.53 22.01
C ILE A 289 -0.09 -6.50 21.94
N PHE A 290 0.13 -7.79 22.20
CA PHE A 290 -0.97 -8.75 22.29
C PHE A 290 -1.91 -8.45 23.47
N GLU A 291 -1.38 -8.01 24.62
CA GLU A 291 -2.19 -7.52 25.74
C GLU A 291 -3.03 -6.29 25.34
N LEU A 292 -2.46 -5.39 24.56
CA LEU A 292 -3.14 -4.22 24.03
C LEU A 292 -4.26 -4.61 23.03
N LEU A 293 -3.96 -5.48 22.06
CA LEU A 293 -4.92 -6.00 21.09
C LEU A 293 -6.06 -6.78 21.75
N HIS A 294 -5.75 -7.46 22.86
CA HIS A 294 -6.72 -8.16 23.68
C HIS A 294 -7.70 -7.18 24.35
N GLN A 295 -7.18 -6.10 24.95
CA GLN A 295 -8.01 -5.05 25.56
C GLN A 295 -8.91 -4.32 24.54
N SER A 296 -8.47 -4.22 23.28
CA SER A 296 -9.22 -3.55 22.21
C SER A 296 -10.09 -4.47 21.35
N ASN A 297 -10.17 -5.77 21.65
CA ASN A 297 -10.88 -6.78 20.85
C ASN A 297 -10.43 -6.84 19.36
N SER A 298 -9.14 -6.62 19.10
CA SER A 298 -8.56 -6.55 17.75
C SER A 298 -7.90 -7.86 17.28
N ILE A 299 -8.00 -8.95 18.07
CA ILE A 299 -7.42 -10.26 17.74
C ILE A 299 -8.11 -10.92 16.52
N PRO A 300 -9.46 -10.96 16.37
CA PRO A 300 -10.09 -11.53 15.18
C PRO A 300 -9.74 -10.81 13.88
N PRO A 301 -9.75 -9.46 13.80
CA PRO A 301 -9.29 -8.73 12.62
C PRO A 301 -7.83 -9.02 12.26
N LEU A 302 -6.96 -9.20 13.25
CA LEU A 302 -5.56 -9.57 13.03
C LEU A 302 -5.44 -10.94 12.37
N LEU A 303 -6.14 -11.94 12.91
CA LEU A 303 -6.17 -13.29 12.34
C LEU A 303 -6.72 -13.31 10.92
N GLU A 304 -7.84 -12.62 10.67
CA GLU A 304 -8.43 -12.54 9.33
C GLU A 304 -7.44 -11.91 8.34
N ARG A 305 -6.71 -10.87 8.76
CA ARG A 305 -5.71 -10.22 7.92
C ARG A 305 -4.49 -11.10 7.66
N LEU A 306 -3.98 -11.80 8.66
CA LEU A 306 -2.86 -12.74 8.50
C LEU A 306 -3.22 -13.86 7.52
N VAL A 307 -4.41 -14.45 7.67
CA VAL A 307 -4.92 -15.50 6.76
C VAL A 307 -5.07 -15.00 5.33
N GLN A 308 -5.65 -13.81 5.12
CA GLN A 308 -5.80 -13.21 3.78
C GLN A 308 -4.46 -12.95 3.08
N GLN A 309 -3.38 -12.74 3.83
CA GLN A 309 -2.06 -12.43 3.28
C GLN A 309 -1.18 -13.68 3.12
N LEU A 310 -1.64 -14.88 3.53
CA LEU A 310 -0.87 -16.13 3.43
C LEU A 310 -0.40 -16.45 2.00
N GLY A 311 -1.19 -16.10 0.97
CA GLY A 311 -0.81 -16.29 -0.43
C GLY A 311 0.22 -15.28 -0.97
N THR A 312 0.58 -14.26 -0.20
CA THR A 312 1.48 -13.17 -0.63
C THR A 312 2.85 -13.20 0.03
N TYR A 313 3.05 -14.02 1.07
CA TYR A 313 4.31 -14.14 1.79
C TYR A 313 5.29 -15.09 1.08
N ALA A 314 6.59 -14.79 1.20
CA ALA A 314 7.65 -15.73 0.84
C ALA A 314 7.68 -16.90 1.83
N GLU A 315 8.36 -18.02 1.49
CA GLU A 315 8.33 -19.23 2.32
C GLU A 315 8.80 -19.02 3.78
N GLU A 316 9.81 -18.21 4.01
CA GLU A 316 10.32 -17.88 5.35
C GLU A 316 9.32 -17.02 6.14
N ASP A 317 8.74 -16.00 5.50
CA ASP A 317 7.74 -15.10 6.09
C ASP A 317 6.43 -15.84 6.41
N LEU A 318 6.11 -16.86 5.59
CA LEU A 318 4.92 -17.70 5.73
C LEU A 318 4.94 -18.49 7.04
N GLU A 319 6.10 -19.01 7.45
CA GLU A 319 6.21 -19.84 8.66
C GLU A 319 5.96 -19.01 9.94
N PHE A 320 6.39 -17.75 9.97
CA PHE A 320 6.04 -16.82 11.05
C PHE A 320 4.55 -16.48 11.08
N ALA A 321 3.95 -16.20 9.92
CA ALA A 321 2.52 -15.89 9.83
C ALA A 321 1.67 -17.09 10.29
N VAL A 322 2.00 -18.30 9.84
CA VAL A 322 1.34 -19.55 10.23
C VAL A 322 1.58 -19.84 11.72
N GLY A 323 2.77 -19.59 12.24
CA GLY A 323 3.09 -19.79 13.65
C GLY A 323 2.27 -18.88 14.57
N TRP A 324 2.04 -17.62 14.18
CA TRP A 324 1.17 -16.72 14.92
C TRP A 324 -0.28 -17.17 14.87
N ILE A 325 -0.77 -17.61 13.70
CA ILE A 325 -2.13 -18.16 13.56
C ILE A 325 -2.29 -19.38 14.47
N ALA A 326 -1.36 -20.33 14.40
CA ALA A 326 -1.37 -21.56 15.20
C ALA A 326 -1.31 -21.26 16.71
N LEU A 327 -0.48 -20.30 17.14
CA LEU A 327 -0.38 -19.92 18.55
C LEU A 327 -1.69 -19.30 19.06
N ILE A 328 -2.32 -18.44 18.26
CA ILE A 328 -3.58 -17.79 18.66
C ILE A 328 -4.73 -18.81 18.65
N THR A 329 -4.81 -19.71 17.67
CA THR A 329 -5.86 -20.75 17.61
C THR A 329 -5.69 -21.83 18.69
N THR A 330 -4.46 -22.34 18.90
CA THR A 330 -4.20 -23.30 19.98
C THR A 330 -4.44 -22.70 21.35
N ALA A 331 -4.10 -21.43 21.59
CA ALA A 331 -4.39 -20.77 22.87
C ALA A 331 -5.89 -20.66 23.17
N GLN A 332 -6.76 -20.60 22.15
CA GLN A 332 -8.23 -20.63 22.34
C GLN A 332 -8.75 -22.03 22.63
N ASN A 333 -8.08 -23.08 22.14
CA ASN A 333 -8.52 -24.48 22.22
C ASN A 333 -7.82 -25.31 23.32
N SER A 334 -6.66 -24.89 23.80
CA SER A 334 -5.83 -25.62 24.75
C SER A 334 -6.11 -25.24 26.21
N GLN A 335 -6.03 -26.21 27.13
CA GLN A 335 -6.03 -25.98 28.58
C GLN A 335 -4.63 -25.71 29.16
N ASP A 336 -3.61 -25.72 28.30
CA ASP A 336 -2.22 -25.70 28.75
C ASP A 336 -1.70 -24.28 29.07
N LYS A 337 -0.75 -24.22 30.01
CA LYS A 337 -0.46 -23.02 30.81
C LYS A 337 0.88 -22.36 30.43
N LYS A 338 1.09 -21.88 29.20
CA LYS A 338 2.20 -20.95 28.88
C LYS A 338 1.77 -19.48 28.94
N SER A 339 2.72 -18.54 29.09
CA SER A 339 2.43 -17.14 29.45
C SER A 339 1.53 -16.38 28.46
N LEU A 340 1.76 -16.51 27.15
CA LEU A 340 0.94 -15.88 26.10
C LEU A 340 -0.38 -16.63 25.88
N GLU A 341 -0.34 -17.97 25.91
CA GLU A 341 -1.52 -18.84 25.86
C GLU A 341 -2.49 -18.52 27.01
N ARG A 342 -1.99 -18.33 28.24
CA ARG A 342 -2.79 -17.91 29.41
C ARG A 342 -3.45 -16.55 29.24
N LEU A 343 -2.82 -15.62 28.52
CA LEU A 343 -3.41 -14.30 28.25
C LEU A 343 -4.55 -14.42 27.26
N LEU A 344 -4.34 -15.16 26.17
CA LEU A 344 -5.31 -15.39 25.12
C LEU A 344 -6.49 -16.25 25.60
N HIS A 345 -6.27 -17.20 26.52
CA HIS A 345 -7.29 -18.09 27.07
C HIS A 345 -8.28 -17.42 28.04
N LYS A 346 -7.91 -16.29 28.65
CA LYS A 346 -8.74 -15.62 29.69
C LYS A 346 -10.02 -14.98 29.17
N VAL A 347 -10.14 -14.74 27.85
CA VAL A 347 -11.35 -14.25 27.20
C VAL A 347 -11.57 -15.10 25.97
N LYS A 348 -12.64 -15.91 25.96
CA LYS A 348 -13.05 -16.66 24.77
C LYS A 348 -13.38 -15.68 23.67
N VAL A 349 -12.53 -15.61 22.64
CA VAL A 349 -12.80 -14.79 21.47
C VAL A 349 -13.54 -15.66 20.47
N GLU A 350 -14.75 -15.25 20.06
CA GLU A 350 -15.46 -15.93 18.97
C GLU A 350 -14.73 -15.67 17.65
N LEU A 351 -13.92 -16.64 17.23
CA LEU A 351 -13.22 -16.56 15.96
C LEU A 351 -14.20 -16.83 14.82
N PRO A 352 -14.15 -16.04 13.72
CA PRO A 352 -15.02 -16.22 12.56
C PRO A 352 -14.53 -17.40 11.70
N TRP A 353 -14.57 -18.62 12.27
CA TRP A 353 -14.01 -19.84 11.67
C TRP A 353 -14.45 -20.07 10.23
N ARG A 354 -15.73 -19.83 9.90
CA ARG A 354 -16.22 -19.96 8.52
C ARG A 354 -15.49 -19.04 7.55
N ARG A 355 -15.21 -17.79 7.94
CA ARG A 355 -14.46 -16.84 7.11
C ARG A 355 -12.99 -17.20 7.05
N LEU A 356 -12.39 -17.58 8.18
CA LEU A 356 -10.99 -18.01 8.24
C LEU A 356 -10.75 -19.23 7.34
N ILE A 357 -11.58 -20.28 7.44
CA ILE A 357 -11.50 -21.47 6.58
C ILE A 357 -11.72 -21.10 5.11
N THR A 358 -12.69 -20.24 4.80
CA THR A 358 -12.93 -19.79 3.42
C THR A 358 -11.71 -19.04 2.85
N CYS A 359 -11.06 -18.20 3.67
CA CYS A 359 -9.86 -17.47 3.27
C CYS A 359 -8.65 -18.41 3.13
N CYS A 360 -8.47 -19.36 4.06
CA CYS A 360 -7.43 -20.39 3.96
C CYS A 360 -7.59 -21.22 2.68
N LEU A 361 -8.81 -21.64 2.33
CA LEU A 361 -9.09 -22.40 1.10
C LEU A 361 -8.93 -21.56 -0.17
N ALA A 362 -9.13 -20.24 -0.10
CA ALA A 362 -8.93 -19.34 -1.23
C ALA A 362 -7.44 -19.15 -1.59
N THR A 363 -6.53 -19.34 -0.63
CA THR A 363 -5.07 -19.25 -0.83
C THR A 363 -4.36 -20.49 -0.29
N PRO A 364 -4.44 -21.62 -1.01
CA PRO A 364 -3.85 -22.88 -0.54
C PRO A 364 -2.32 -22.79 -0.50
N ASN A 365 -1.75 -23.23 0.61
CA ASN A 365 -0.32 -23.30 0.90
C ASN A 365 0.05 -24.63 1.60
N LYS A 366 1.35 -24.87 1.81
CA LYS A 366 1.89 -26.09 2.44
C LYS A 366 1.32 -26.38 3.84
N HIS A 367 0.76 -25.39 4.53
CA HIS A 367 0.17 -25.50 5.87
C HIS A 367 -1.37 -25.36 5.89
N THR A 368 -2.04 -25.32 4.73
CA THR A 368 -3.50 -25.12 4.68
C THR A 368 -4.26 -26.30 5.25
N THR A 369 -3.81 -27.53 4.98
CA THR A 369 -4.39 -28.75 5.53
C THR A 369 -4.33 -28.75 7.07
N PRO A 370 -3.16 -28.59 7.72
CA PRO A 370 -3.11 -28.57 9.17
C PRO A 370 -3.86 -27.37 9.77
N LEU A 371 -3.89 -26.19 9.13
CA LEU A 371 -4.66 -25.03 9.60
C LEU A 371 -6.19 -25.22 9.54
N VAL A 372 -6.71 -25.99 8.58
CA VAL A 372 -8.14 -26.29 8.45
C VAL A 372 -8.59 -27.41 9.41
N HIS A 373 -7.66 -28.24 9.87
CA HIS A 373 -7.91 -29.32 10.83
C HIS A 373 -7.77 -28.89 12.31
N MET A 374 -7.39 -27.64 12.60
CA MET A 374 -7.40 -27.02 13.94
C MET A 374 -8.81 -26.63 14.38
#